data_AF-A0A2M8KV06-F1
#
_entry.id   AF-A0A2M8KV06-F1
#
_cell.length_a   1.000
_cell.length_b   1.000
_cell.length_c   1.000
_cell.angle_alpha   90.00
_cell.angle_beta   90.00
_cell.angle_gamma   90.00
#
_symmetry.space_group_name_H-M   'P 1'
#
loop_
_entity.id
_entity.type
_entity.pdbx_description
1 polymer ?
#
loop_
_entity_poly.entity_id
_entity_poly.type
_entity_poly.pdbx_seq_one_letter_code
_entity_poly.pdbx_strand_id
1 'polypeptide(L)'
;MKFDLPGTYDFQEHSWFSPHLVIKAMRQLAHIYRSNVESKREFQLAREMFNSAIALLGAYELHHDNRYYLQPNLQNASPDIVAVKFTESVEGVVLEVSQLELVEMNDYSSTNDVVNFLLKTKLSSRKSYDSKTIILCVVNKEIPVNSLEISMELKKIRSASTIYIVGKAQGNNSDWVIFSPYPDLIKPVIYNITKTMEKYDLPSPMMLRRKIIKKILYVNASPKPTSIYDIFNLKEERLKKYLRT
;
A
#
# COMPACT_ATOMS: atom_id res chain seq x y z
N MET A 1 0.14 -27.39 2.98
CA MET A 1 -0.16 -26.03 2.51
C MET A 1 -0.53 -26.13 1.03
N LYS A 2 -1.77 -25.88 0.65
CA LYS A 2 -2.16 -25.89 -0.77
C LYS A 2 -1.65 -24.60 -1.38
N PHE A 3 -0.57 -24.68 -2.16
CA PHE A 3 -0.19 -23.58 -3.04
C PHE A 3 -1.20 -23.54 -4.17
N ASP A 4 -2.21 -22.68 -4.03
CA ASP A 4 -3.15 -22.41 -5.11
C ASP A 4 -2.37 -21.94 -6.32
N LEU A 5 -2.53 -22.70 -7.41
CA LEU A 5 -2.12 -22.27 -8.74
C LEU A 5 -2.80 -20.93 -9.06
N PRO A 6 -2.07 -19.91 -9.54
CA PRO A 6 -2.63 -18.61 -9.83
C PRO A 6 -3.49 -18.70 -11.10
N GLY A 7 -4.80 -18.70 -10.92
CA GLY A 7 -5.69 -17.79 -11.64
C GLY A 7 -6.07 -16.73 -10.60
N THR A 8 -5.88 -15.44 -10.81
CA THR A 8 -6.56 -14.66 -11.85
C THR A 8 -5.84 -13.36 -12.22
N TYR A 9 -4.64 -13.11 -11.70
CA TYR A 9 -3.90 -11.87 -11.97
C TYR A 9 -2.81 -12.10 -13.03
N ASP A 10 -2.91 -11.45 -14.18
CA ASP A 10 -1.88 -11.49 -15.23
C ASP A 10 -0.72 -10.56 -14.85
N PHE A 11 0.36 -11.17 -14.37
CA PHE A 11 1.57 -10.46 -13.95
C PHE A 11 2.39 -9.90 -15.12
N GLN A 12 2.14 -10.31 -16.36
CA GLN A 12 2.99 -10.03 -17.51
C GLN A 12 2.58 -8.78 -18.29
N GLU A 13 1.33 -8.34 -18.14
CA GLU A 13 0.78 -7.25 -18.93
C GLU A 13 1.10 -5.86 -18.36
N HIS A 14 1.35 -5.76 -17.05
CA HIS A 14 1.46 -4.48 -16.36
C HIS A 14 2.74 -4.37 -15.52
N SER A 15 3.21 -3.12 -15.40
CA SER A 15 4.41 -2.82 -14.60
C SER A 15 4.04 -2.72 -13.13
N TRP A 16 4.93 -3.23 -12.29
CA TRP A 16 4.87 -3.10 -10.84
C TRP A 16 5.84 -2.03 -10.37
N PHE A 17 5.42 -1.25 -9.40
CA PHE A 17 6.17 -0.09 -8.95
C PHE A 17 6.63 -0.30 -7.51
N SER A 18 7.86 0.10 -7.19
CA SER A 18 8.26 0.18 -5.79
C SER A 18 7.54 1.36 -5.12
N PRO A 19 7.29 1.30 -3.80
CA PRO A 19 6.79 2.45 -3.05
C PRO A 19 7.63 3.72 -3.26
N HIS A 20 8.94 3.56 -3.50
CA HIS A 20 9.86 4.65 -3.76
C HIS A 20 9.49 5.42 -5.03
N LEU A 21 9.24 4.68 -6.13
CA LEU A 21 8.86 5.27 -7.40
C LEU A 21 7.50 5.95 -7.32
N VAL A 22 6.53 5.32 -6.65
CA VAL A 22 5.18 5.90 -6.43
C VAL A 22 5.27 7.22 -5.66
N ILE A 23 6.07 7.27 -4.58
CA ILE A 23 6.29 8.49 -3.80
C ILE A 23 6.97 9.59 -4.64
N LYS A 24 8.00 9.25 -5.43
CA LYS A 24 8.68 10.20 -6.33
C LYS A 24 7.72 10.72 -7.41
N ALA A 25 6.93 9.85 -8.02
CA ALA A 25 5.96 10.21 -9.05
C ALA A 25 4.85 11.11 -8.49
N MET A 26 4.38 10.85 -7.27
CA MET A 26 3.39 11.70 -6.61
C MET A 26 3.94 13.11 -6.34
N ARG A 27 5.20 13.23 -5.91
CA ARG A 27 5.86 14.53 -5.73
C ARG A 27 5.95 15.32 -7.05
N GLN A 28 6.24 14.65 -8.15
CA GLN A 28 6.23 15.27 -9.48
C GLN A 28 4.83 15.69 -9.90
N LEU A 29 3.82 14.84 -9.69
CA LEU A 29 2.42 15.14 -9.95
C LEU A 29 1.95 16.38 -9.17
N ALA A 30 2.30 16.45 -7.87
CA ALA A 30 2.01 17.59 -7.01
C ALA A 30 2.75 18.86 -7.44
N HIS A 31 3.96 18.75 -7.98
CA HIS A 31 4.67 19.89 -8.55
C HIS A 31 3.96 20.45 -9.79
N ILE A 32 3.43 19.58 -10.65
CA ILE A 32 2.76 19.94 -11.90
C ILE A 32 1.35 20.51 -11.64
N TYR A 33 0.56 19.84 -10.80
CA TYR A 33 -0.87 20.14 -10.61
C TYR A 33 -1.20 20.83 -9.28
N ARG A 34 -0.20 21.03 -8.40
CA ARG A 34 -0.34 21.71 -7.10
C ARG A 34 -1.48 21.12 -6.25
N SER A 35 -2.27 21.98 -5.60
CA SER A 35 -3.41 21.61 -4.75
C SER A 35 -4.55 20.91 -5.51
N ASN A 36 -4.54 20.90 -6.85
CA ASN A 36 -5.51 20.10 -7.60
C ASN A 36 -5.34 18.60 -7.33
N VAL A 37 -4.11 18.15 -7.06
CA VAL A 37 -3.84 16.74 -6.72
C VAL A 37 -4.60 16.31 -5.46
N GLU A 38 -4.75 17.21 -4.50
CA GLU A 38 -5.46 16.94 -3.24
C GLU A 38 -6.97 17.00 -3.41
N SER A 39 -7.46 17.95 -4.21
CA SER A 39 -8.89 18.31 -4.25
C SER A 39 -9.69 17.67 -5.39
N LYS A 40 -9.07 17.28 -6.51
CA LYS A 40 -9.82 16.77 -7.68
C LYS A 40 -9.98 15.26 -7.63
N ARG A 41 -11.16 14.79 -8.04
CA ARG A 41 -11.51 13.35 -8.07
C ARG A 41 -10.62 12.58 -9.03
N GLU A 42 -10.20 13.19 -10.12
CA GLU A 42 -9.33 12.58 -11.13
C GLU A 42 -7.98 12.10 -10.55
N PHE A 43 -7.53 12.66 -9.42
CA PHE A 43 -6.31 12.26 -8.72
C PHE A 43 -6.55 11.30 -7.55
N GLN A 44 -7.78 10.81 -7.34
CA GLN A 44 -8.11 9.94 -6.20
C GLN A 44 -7.21 8.70 -6.14
N LEU A 45 -7.10 7.95 -7.24
CA LEU A 45 -6.25 6.76 -7.29
C LEU A 45 -4.78 7.09 -7.01
N ALA A 46 -4.28 8.24 -7.48
CA ALA A 46 -2.92 8.67 -7.19
C ALA A 46 -2.69 8.93 -5.69
N ARG A 47 -3.67 9.56 -5.01
CA ARG A 47 -3.63 9.75 -3.55
C ARG A 47 -3.67 8.43 -2.80
N GLU A 48 -4.56 7.52 -3.19
CA GLU A 48 -4.67 6.21 -2.55
C GLU A 48 -3.40 5.37 -2.74
N MET A 49 -2.81 5.40 -3.94
CA MET A 49 -1.52 4.75 -4.22
C MET A 49 -0.38 5.37 -3.42
N PHE A 50 -0.35 6.69 -3.28
CA PHE A 50 0.65 7.37 -2.48
C PHE A 50 0.57 6.98 -0.99
N ASN A 51 -0.63 6.98 -0.43
CA ASN A 51 -0.88 6.58 0.96
C ASN A 51 -0.56 5.10 1.19
N SER A 52 -0.90 4.25 0.21
CA SER A 52 -0.50 2.84 0.23
C SER A 52 1.02 2.68 0.16
N ALA A 53 1.71 3.45 -0.68
CA ALA A 53 3.17 3.42 -0.78
C ALA A 53 3.86 3.85 0.52
N ILE A 54 3.35 4.87 1.21
CA ILE A 54 3.85 5.27 2.54
C ILE A 54 3.71 4.08 3.51
N ALA A 55 2.52 3.50 3.61
CA ALA A 55 2.27 2.37 4.51
C ALA A 55 3.15 1.16 4.18
N LEU A 56 3.26 0.78 2.91
CA LEU A 56 4.09 -0.36 2.48
C LEU A 56 5.58 -0.11 2.72
N LEU A 57 6.06 1.13 2.53
CA LEU A 57 7.44 1.50 2.88
C LEU A 57 7.68 1.35 4.39
N GLY A 58 6.72 1.75 5.23
CA GLY A 58 6.76 1.49 6.66
C GLY A 58 6.74 0.00 7.01
N ALA A 59 6.03 -0.83 6.24
CA ALA A 59 5.99 -2.28 6.45
C ALA A 59 7.36 -2.94 6.27
N TYR A 60 8.27 -2.33 5.49
CA TYR A 60 9.66 -2.78 5.34
C TYR A 60 10.43 -2.65 6.65
N GLU A 61 10.12 -1.61 7.42
CA GLU A 61 10.72 -1.38 8.74
C GLU A 61 10.10 -2.27 9.82
N LEU A 62 8.88 -2.77 9.62
CA LEU A 62 8.27 -3.77 10.50
C LEU A 62 8.86 -5.17 10.32
N HIS A 63 9.17 -5.55 9.07
CA HIS A 63 9.84 -6.81 8.75
C HIS A 63 10.60 -6.71 7.43
N HIS A 64 11.86 -7.14 7.41
CA HIS A 64 12.73 -7.03 6.24
C HIS A 64 12.22 -7.80 5.00
N ASP A 65 11.37 -8.82 5.22
CA ASP A 65 10.75 -9.64 4.18
C ASP A 65 9.54 -8.97 3.51
N ASN A 66 9.03 -7.87 4.07
CA ASN A 66 7.85 -7.18 3.57
C ASN A 66 8.15 -6.28 2.37
N ARG A 67 9.00 -6.72 1.43
CA ARG A 67 9.37 -5.92 0.26
C ARG A 67 8.27 -5.96 -0.80
N TYR A 68 7.25 -5.14 -0.58
CA TYR A 68 6.09 -5.00 -1.46
C TYR A 68 6.35 -4.09 -2.66
N TYR A 69 5.81 -4.46 -3.81
CA TYR A 69 5.59 -3.60 -4.97
C TYR A 69 4.08 -3.42 -5.14
N LEU A 70 3.65 -2.34 -5.77
CA LEU A 70 2.24 -2.05 -5.97
C LEU A 70 1.94 -1.56 -7.39
N GLN A 71 0.67 -1.67 -7.78
CA GLN A 71 0.12 -1.07 -8.99
C GLN A 71 -1.39 -0.80 -8.83
N PRO A 72 -1.98 0.04 -9.69
CA PRO A 72 -3.42 0.07 -9.86
C PRO A 72 -3.96 -1.33 -10.18
N ASN A 73 -5.15 -1.66 -9.70
CA ASN A 73 -5.82 -2.86 -10.14
C ASN A 73 -6.43 -2.63 -11.54
N LEU A 74 -5.73 -3.10 -12.56
CA LEU A 74 -6.15 -2.94 -13.95
C LEU A 74 -7.03 -4.10 -14.45
N GLN A 75 -7.20 -5.16 -13.65
CA GLN A 75 -7.83 -6.41 -14.09
C GLN A 75 -9.17 -6.68 -13.42
N ASN A 76 -9.43 -6.09 -12.26
CA ASN A 76 -10.71 -6.19 -11.57
C ASN A 76 -11.20 -4.81 -11.13
N ALA A 77 -12.51 -4.68 -10.92
CA ALA A 77 -13.12 -3.42 -10.48
C ALA A 77 -12.83 -3.07 -9.00
N SER A 78 -12.33 -4.03 -8.20
CA SER A 78 -12.02 -3.85 -6.78
C SER A 78 -11.00 -4.91 -6.34
N PRO A 79 -10.08 -4.61 -5.41
CA PRO A 79 -9.79 -3.27 -4.84
C PRO A 79 -9.16 -2.34 -5.90
N ASP A 80 -9.01 -1.04 -5.61
CA ASP A 80 -8.36 -0.10 -6.54
C ASP A 80 -6.85 -0.35 -6.70
N ILE A 81 -6.21 -0.98 -5.71
CA ILE A 81 -4.76 -1.18 -5.66
C ILE A 81 -4.45 -2.61 -5.24
N VAL A 82 -3.44 -3.19 -5.88
CA VAL A 82 -2.87 -4.49 -5.49
C VAL A 82 -1.39 -4.32 -5.14
N ALA A 83 -0.94 -5.11 -4.18
CA ALA A 83 0.46 -5.26 -3.82
C ALA A 83 0.95 -6.67 -4.12
N VAL A 84 2.24 -6.81 -4.34
CA VAL A 84 2.91 -8.10 -4.43
C VAL A 84 4.19 -8.05 -3.61
N LYS A 85 4.46 -9.09 -2.84
CA LYS A 85 5.79 -9.32 -2.25
C LYS A 85 6.36 -10.63 -2.73
N PHE A 86 7.68 -10.71 -2.66
CA PHE A 86 8.45 -11.91 -2.96
C PHE A 86 8.79 -12.59 -1.65
N THR A 87 8.53 -13.88 -1.57
CA THR A 87 8.87 -14.69 -0.40
C THR A 87 9.72 -15.86 -0.85
N GLU A 88 10.91 -15.99 -0.25
CA GLU A 88 11.77 -17.14 -0.48
C GLU A 88 11.12 -18.38 0.15
N SER A 89 11.04 -19.46 -0.61
CA SER A 89 10.56 -20.76 -0.14
C SER A 89 11.58 -21.84 -0.51
N VAL A 90 11.46 -23.01 0.13
CA VAL A 90 12.28 -24.20 -0.18
C VAL A 90 12.19 -24.57 -1.66
N GLU A 91 11.06 -24.27 -2.30
CA GLU A 91 10.82 -24.55 -3.71
C GLU A 91 11.25 -23.39 -4.64
N GLY A 92 11.70 -22.25 -4.13
CA GLY A 92 12.11 -21.05 -4.88
C GLY A 92 11.37 -19.79 -4.45
N VAL A 93 11.48 -18.71 -5.25
CA VAL A 93 10.79 -17.45 -4.97
C VAL A 93 9.30 -17.55 -5.35
N VAL A 94 8.42 -17.31 -4.38
CA VAL A 94 6.96 -17.27 -4.53
C VAL A 94 6.50 -15.82 -4.52
N LEU A 95 5.51 -15.50 -5.33
CA LEU A 95 4.82 -14.22 -5.28
C LEU A 95 3.56 -14.32 -4.45
N GLU A 96 3.47 -13.48 -3.43
CA GLU A 96 2.27 -13.29 -2.64
C GLU A 96 1.59 -12.01 -3.09
N VAL A 97 0.42 -12.15 -3.72
CA VAL A 97 -0.42 -11.02 -4.09
C VAL A 97 -1.34 -10.67 -2.94
N SER A 98 -1.38 -9.39 -2.62
CA SER A 98 -2.29 -8.85 -1.62
C SER A 98 -3.19 -7.77 -2.21
N GLN A 99 -4.46 -7.84 -1.85
CA GLN A 99 -5.43 -6.78 -2.13
C GLN A 99 -5.24 -5.66 -1.11
N LEU A 100 -5.12 -4.40 -1.53
CA LEU A 100 -4.99 -3.28 -0.60
C LEU A 100 -6.34 -2.59 -0.41
N GLU A 101 -6.81 -2.55 0.84
CA GLU A 101 -8.03 -1.86 1.23
C GLU A 101 -7.67 -0.64 2.09
N LEU A 102 -7.63 0.53 1.45
CA LEU A 102 -7.27 1.78 2.12
C LEU A 102 -8.49 2.41 2.81
N VAL A 103 -8.26 2.95 4.00
CA VAL A 103 -9.18 3.85 4.70
C VAL A 103 -8.40 4.98 5.38
N GLU A 104 -8.88 6.20 5.20
CA GLU A 104 -8.26 7.41 5.77
C GLU A 104 -9.11 7.99 6.88
N MET A 105 -8.49 8.22 8.03
CA MET A 105 -9.13 8.74 9.23
C MET A 105 -8.68 10.18 9.47
N ASN A 106 -9.62 11.13 9.34
CA ASN A 106 -9.33 12.57 9.33
C ASN A 106 -9.73 13.31 10.62
N ASP A 107 -10.74 12.84 11.33
CA ASP A 107 -11.15 13.39 12.63
C ASP A 107 -10.74 12.48 13.77
N TYR A 108 -10.48 13.02 14.97
CA TYR A 108 -10.50 12.29 16.26
C TYR A 108 -10.32 13.08 17.54
N SER A 109 -10.87 12.47 18.60
CA SER A 109 -10.76 12.85 20.01
C SER A 109 -10.25 11.76 20.99
N SER A 110 -9.98 10.49 20.61
CA SER A 110 -9.33 9.47 21.50
C SER A 110 -8.93 8.13 20.83
N THR A 111 -8.21 7.23 21.52
CA THR A 111 -7.69 5.93 21.02
C THR A 111 -8.74 4.86 20.68
N ASN A 112 -9.79 4.75 21.49
CA ASN A 112 -10.87 3.76 21.34
C ASN A 112 -11.65 3.91 20.04
N ASP A 113 -11.46 5.04 19.40
CA ASP A 113 -12.17 5.36 18.20
C ASP A 113 -11.55 4.53 17.04
N VAL A 114 -10.22 4.23 16.94
CA VAL A 114 -9.62 3.65 15.68
C VAL A 114 -10.27 2.31 15.31
N VAL A 115 -10.48 1.47 16.33
CA VAL A 115 -11.16 0.18 16.16
C VAL A 115 -12.62 0.41 15.73
N ASN A 116 -13.32 1.35 16.35
CA ASN A 116 -14.69 1.72 15.98
C ASN A 116 -14.77 2.27 14.55
N PHE A 117 -13.78 3.05 14.12
CA PHE A 117 -13.69 3.54 12.76
C PHE A 117 -13.48 2.40 11.77
N LEU A 118 -12.58 1.46 12.06
CA LEU A 118 -12.40 0.26 11.25
C LEU A 118 -13.68 -0.57 11.18
N LEU A 119 -14.38 -0.78 12.30
CA LEU A 119 -15.67 -1.48 12.37
C LEU A 119 -16.78 -0.79 11.54
N LYS A 120 -16.80 0.54 11.51
CA LYS A 120 -17.77 1.30 10.69
C LYS A 120 -17.43 1.28 9.20
N THR A 121 -16.18 1.01 8.83
CA THR A 121 -15.68 1.18 7.45
C THR A 121 -15.32 -0.13 6.76
N LYS A 122 -14.21 -0.76 7.14
CA LYS A 122 -13.64 -1.93 6.47
C LYS A 122 -14.02 -3.22 7.19
N LEU A 123 -14.09 -3.23 8.52
CA LEU A 123 -14.45 -4.40 9.34
C LEU A 123 -15.96 -4.45 9.67
N SER A 124 -16.81 -3.78 8.88
CA SER A 124 -18.26 -3.86 9.09
C SER A 124 -18.80 -5.24 8.72
N SER A 125 -19.91 -5.66 9.33
CA SER A 125 -20.56 -6.95 9.05
C SER A 125 -20.99 -7.16 7.60
N ARG A 126 -21.04 -6.10 6.80
CA ARG A 126 -21.37 -6.14 5.37
C ARG A 126 -20.17 -6.45 4.47
N LYS A 127 -18.97 -6.41 5.01
CA LYS A 127 -17.73 -6.63 4.28
C LYS A 127 -17.05 -7.88 4.81
N SER A 128 -16.57 -8.70 3.90
CA SER A 128 -15.79 -9.88 4.20
C SER A 128 -14.55 -9.83 3.32
N TYR A 129 -13.40 -9.97 3.95
CA TYR A 129 -12.12 -9.99 3.27
C TYR A 129 -11.42 -11.29 3.58
N ASP A 130 -10.62 -11.76 2.63
CA ASP A 130 -9.85 -12.98 2.82
C ASP A 130 -8.49 -12.68 3.48
N SER A 131 -7.69 -13.74 3.66
CA SER A 131 -6.36 -13.63 4.24
C SER A 131 -5.32 -13.02 3.30
N LYS A 132 -5.67 -12.74 2.04
CA LYS A 132 -4.81 -12.04 1.07
C LYS A 132 -5.11 -10.55 1.04
N THR A 133 -6.13 -10.06 1.73
CA THR A 133 -6.36 -8.63 1.89
C THR A 133 -5.47 -8.04 2.99
N ILE A 134 -4.89 -6.87 2.69
CA ILE A 134 -4.25 -5.98 3.65
C ILE A 134 -5.13 -4.75 3.80
N ILE A 135 -5.60 -4.48 5.01
CA ILE A 135 -6.34 -3.26 5.34
C ILE A 135 -5.34 -2.22 5.83
N LEU A 136 -5.25 -1.10 5.11
CA LEU A 136 -4.39 0.02 5.43
C LEU A 136 -5.22 1.15 6.04
N CYS A 137 -5.03 1.40 7.34
CA CYS A 137 -5.64 2.52 8.03
C CYS A 137 -4.65 3.66 8.17
N VAL A 138 -4.84 4.72 7.39
CA VAL A 138 -4.02 5.93 7.45
C VAL A 138 -4.69 6.94 8.37
N VAL A 139 -4.01 7.32 9.43
CA VAL A 139 -4.46 8.31 10.40
C VAL A 139 -3.77 9.63 10.10
N ASN A 140 -4.54 10.61 9.63
CA ASN A 140 -4.03 11.91 9.19
C ASN A 140 -3.85 12.91 10.36
N LYS A 141 -3.47 12.42 11.54
CA LYS A 141 -3.16 13.21 12.76
C LYS A 141 -2.05 12.55 13.58
N GLU A 142 -1.49 13.29 14.55
CA GLU A 142 -0.52 12.75 15.49
C GLU A 142 -1.09 11.55 16.26
N ILE A 143 -0.28 10.50 16.39
CA ILE A 143 -0.68 9.24 16.98
C ILE A 143 -0.06 9.08 18.39
N PRO A 144 -0.86 9.13 19.47
CA PRO A 144 -0.56 8.46 20.74
C PRO A 144 -1.29 7.11 20.77
N VAL A 145 -0.88 6.15 19.93
CA VAL A 145 -1.63 4.88 19.80
C VAL A 145 -1.13 3.83 20.78
N ASN A 146 -2.06 3.39 21.63
CA ASN A 146 -1.92 2.17 22.43
C ASN A 146 -2.11 0.92 21.54
N SER A 147 -1.04 0.52 20.85
CA SER A 147 -1.07 -0.61 19.91
C SER A 147 -1.54 -1.93 20.54
N LEU A 148 -1.30 -2.15 21.84
CA LEU A 148 -1.72 -3.35 22.56
C LEU A 148 -3.24 -3.42 22.72
N GLU A 149 -3.86 -2.32 23.16
CA GLU A 149 -5.31 -2.22 23.33
C GLU A 149 -6.03 -2.43 21.99
N ILE A 150 -5.55 -1.79 20.92
CA ILE A 150 -6.10 -1.98 19.57
C ILE A 150 -5.99 -3.45 19.13
N SER A 151 -4.86 -4.11 19.37
CA SER A 151 -4.68 -5.52 19.03
C SER A 151 -5.65 -6.43 19.81
N MET A 152 -5.84 -6.16 21.11
CA MET A 152 -6.77 -6.92 21.94
C MET A 152 -8.21 -6.81 21.45
N GLU A 153 -8.66 -5.61 21.08
CA GLU A 153 -10.01 -5.41 20.55
C GLU A 153 -10.19 -6.04 19.16
N LEU A 154 -9.18 -5.92 18.27
CA LEU A 154 -9.24 -6.52 16.93
C LEU A 154 -9.24 -8.06 16.96
N LYS A 155 -8.58 -8.68 17.95
CA LYS A 155 -8.61 -10.14 18.16
C LYS A 155 -10.01 -10.67 18.48
N LYS A 156 -10.89 -9.86 19.08
CA LYS A 156 -12.28 -10.25 19.35
C LYS A 156 -13.11 -10.36 18.06
N ILE A 157 -12.75 -9.59 17.04
CA ILE A 157 -13.47 -9.54 15.75
C ILE A 157 -13.05 -10.70 14.84
N ARG A 158 -11.81 -11.20 14.96
CA ARG A 158 -11.25 -12.31 14.16
C ARG A 158 -11.28 -12.04 12.64
N SER A 159 -10.72 -10.92 12.21
CA SER A 159 -10.49 -10.65 10.79
C SER A 159 -9.63 -11.76 10.15
N ALA A 160 -9.80 -12.07 8.86
CA ALA A 160 -8.83 -12.90 8.15
C ALA A 160 -7.62 -12.09 7.65
N SER A 161 -7.83 -10.78 7.47
CA SER A 161 -6.90 -9.87 6.80
C SER A 161 -5.85 -9.30 7.73
N THR A 162 -4.66 -9.05 7.19
CA THR A 162 -3.62 -8.26 7.88
C THR A 162 -4.06 -6.79 7.97
N ILE A 163 -3.82 -6.16 9.11
CA ILE A 163 -4.15 -4.75 9.32
C ILE A 163 -2.85 -4.01 9.61
N TYR A 164 -2.62 -2.91 8.89
CA TYR A 164 -1.60 -1.93 9.22
C TYR A 164 -2.25 -0.60 9.59
N ILE A 165 -1.73 0.02 10.65
CA ILE A 165 -2.10 1.37 11.05
C ILE A 165 -0.86 2.24 10.88
N VAL A 166 -1.01 3.34 10.15
CA VAL A 166 0.06 4.30 9.88
C VAL A 166 -0.42 5.72 10.13
N GLY A 167 0.44 6.58 10.64
CA GLY A 167 0.16 8.02 10.75
C GLY A 167 1.37 8.81 11.21
N LYS A 168 1.17 10.08 11.58
CA LYS A 168 2.28 10.97 11.93
C LYS A 168 2.79 10.70 13.34
N ALA A 169 4.11 10.73 13.51
CA ALA A 169 4.74 10.65 14.82
C ALA A 169 4.40 11.91 15.63
N GLN A 170 4.04 11.74 16.91
CA GLN A 170 3.75 12.85 17.80
C GLN A 170 4.96 13.77 17.94
N GLY A 171 4.78 15.08 17.76
CA GLY A 171 5.85 16.07 17.87
C GLY A 171 6.81 16.12 16.68
N ASN A 172 6.59 15.31 15.62
CA ASN A 172 7.38 15.40 14.38
C ASN A 172 6.55 15.09 13.12
N ASN A 173 6.19 16.14 12.38
CA ASN A 173 5.43 16.03 11.12
C ASN A 173 6.18 15.33 9.97
N SER A 174 7.51 15.19 10.07
CA SER A 174 8.32 14.53 9.04
C SER A 174 8.40 13.01 9.20
N ASP A 175 8.17 12.51 10.41
CA ASP A 175 8.26 11.09 10.74
C ASP A 175 6.87 10.44 10.80
N TRP A 176 6.85 9.15 10.49
CA TRP A 176 5.67 8.31 10.47
C TRP A 176 5.82 7.19 11.47
N VAL A 177 4.72 6.84 12.12
CA VAL A 177 4.59 5.66 12.97
C VAL A 177 3.79 4.64 12.19
N ILE A 178 4.27 3.39 12.15
CA ILE A 178 3.50 2.26 11.63
C ILE A 178 3.57 1.09 12.61
N PHE A 179 2.50 0.32 12.68
CA PHE A 179 2.46 -0.96 13.38
C PHE A 179 1.41 -1.88 12.77
N SER A 180 1.47 -3.17 13.11
CA SER A 180 0.44 -4.14 12.75
C SER A 180 -0.23 -4.64 14.02
N PRO A 181 -1.50 -4.31 14.30
CA PRO A 181 -2.20 -4.86 15.45
C PRO A 181 -2.73 -6.29 15.23
N TYR A 182 -2.79 -6.75 13.99
CA TYR A 182 -3.45 -8.01 13.60
C TYR A 182 -2.88 -8.55 12.28
N PRO A 183 -2.68 -9.88 12.10
CA PRO A 183 -3.07 -10.98 13.01
C PRO A 183 -2.27 -11.04 14.31
N ASP A 184 -0.98 -10.75 14.23
CA ASP A 184 -0.09 -10.65 15.37
C ASP A 184 0.31 -9.21 15.62
N LEU A 185 0.45 -8.85 16.90
CA LEU A 185 0.91 -7.52 17.28
C LEU A 185 2.40 -7.38 16.94
N ILE A 186 2.70 -6.60 15.91
CA ILE A 186 4.04 -6.10 15.63
C ILE A 186 4.15 -4.71 16.27
N LYS A 187 5.20 -4.51 17.07
CA LYS A 187 5.43 -3.26 17.81
C LYS A 187 5.56 -2.06 16.85
N PRO A 188 5.17 -0.84 17.29
CA PRO A 188 5.33 0.35 16.48
C PRO A 188 6.77 0.67 16.13
N VAL A 189 6.97 1.10 14.89
CA VAL A 189 8.24 1.61 14.37
C VAL A 189 8.04 3.02 13.85
N ILE A 190 8.97 3.90 14.23
CA ILE A 190 9.05 5.27 13.72
C ILE A 190 10.03 5.26 12.55
N TYR A 191 9.63 5.84 11.42
CA TYR A 191 10.46 5.92 10.24
C TYR A 191 10.28 7.24 9.50
N ASN A 192 11.34 7.66 8.83
CA ASN A 192 11.34 8.82 7.95
C ASN A 192 11.32 8.33 6.49
N ILE A 193 10.41 8.86 5.66
CA ILE A 193 10.25 8.41 4.27
C ILE A 193 11.58 8.52 3.50
N THR A 194 12.27 9.66 3.57
CA THR A 194 13.49 9.89 2.79
C THR A 194 14.61 8.95 3.23
N LYS A 195 14.85 8.83 4.54
CA LYS A 195 15.88 7.92 5.08
C LYS A 195 15.59 6.45 4.77
N THR A 196 14.32 6.06 4.85
CA THR A 196 13.88 4.68 4.54
C THR A 196 14.06 4.38 3.06
N MET A 197 13.80 5.36 2.19
CA MET A 197 14.02 5.21 0.75
C MET A 197 15.50 5.07 0.39
N GLU A 198 16.39 5.75 1.11
CA GLU A 198 17.85 5.63 0.94
C GLU A 198 18.35 4.27 1.44
N LYS A 199 17.77 3.75 2.52
CA LYS A 199 18.16 2.47 3.14
C LYS A 199 17.84 1.25 2.27
N TYR A 200 16.72 1.24 1.55
CA TYR A 200 16.22 0.03 0.87
C TYR A 200 16.34 0.04 -0.66
N ASP A 201 16.97 1.05 -1.27
CA ASP A 201 17.17 1.27 -2.72
C ASP A 201 16.60 0.17 -3.65
N LEU A 202 15.29 0.21 -3.88
CA LEU A 202 14.59 -0.83 -4.64
C LEU A 202 14.55 -0.51 -6.14
N PRO A 203 14.95 -1.46 -7.02
CA PRO A 203 14.86 -1.30 -8.46
C PRO A 203 13.39 -1.21 -8.90
N SER A 204 13.05 -0.21 -9.70
CA SER A 204 11.69 0.01 -10.23
C SER A 204 11.75 0.94 -11.43
N PRO A 205 10.87 0.78 -12.45
CA PRO A 205 9.76 -0.18 -12.56
C PRO A 205 10.18 -1.61 -12.85
N MET A 206 9.34 -2.58 -12.48
CA MET A 206 9.58 -4.01 -12.69
C MET A 206 8.49 -4.66 -13.54
N MET A 207 8.87 -5.59 -14.39
CA MET A 207 7.96 -6.52 -15.05
C MET A 207 8.13 -7.92 -14.47
N LEU A 208 7.01 -8.61 -14.25
CA LEU A 208 6.99 -9.98 -13.74
C LEU A 208 6.67 -10.94 -14.88
N ARG A 209 7.42 -12.05 -15.01
CA ARG A 209 7.08 -13.12 -15.97
C ARG A 209 6.93 -14.47 -15.30
N ARG A 210 5.84 -15.17 -15.62
CA ARG A 210 5.61 -16.57 -15.21
C ARG A 210 6.46 -17.49 -16.10
N LYS A 211 7.34 -18.30 -15.52
CA LYS A 211 7.95 -19.43 -16.25
C LYS A 211 7.09 -20.69 -16.13
N ILE A 212 7.31 -21.62 -17.05
CA ILE A 212 6.56 -22.88 -17.29
C ILE A 212 6.42 -23.75 -16.01
N ILE A 213 7.30 -23.59 -15.03
CA ILE A 213 7.27 -24.27 -13.73
C ILE A 213 7.00 -23.20 -12.67
N LYS A 214 5.74 -23.00 -12.22
CA LYS A 214 5.21 -22.27 -11.02
C LYS A 214 6.00 -21.10 -10.35
N LYS A 215 7.12 -20.65 -10.91
CA LYS A 215 8.13 -19.76 -10.37
C LYS A 215 8.11 -18.51 -11.23
N ILE A 216 7.90 -17.38 -10.59
CA ILE A 216 7.96 -16.08 -11.24
C ILE A 216 9.35 -15.53 -10.95
N LEU A 217 10.12 -15.27 -12.01
CA LEU A 217 11.44 -14.66 -11.89
C LEU A 217 11.32 -13.19 -12.28
N TYR A 218 12.16 -12.37 -11.63
CA TYR A 218 12.48 -11.05 -12.15
C TYR A 218 12.97 -11.21 -13.58
N VAL A 219 12.30 -10.51 -14.50
CA VAL A 219 12.92 -10.24 -15.78
C VAL A 219 13.30 -8.77 -15.70
N ASN A 220 14.60 -8.50 -15.77
CA ASN A 220 15.11 -7.21 -16.25
C ASN A 220 14.69 -7.07 -17.73
N ALA A 221 13.40 -7.12 -18.00
CA ALA A 221 12.84 -6.66 -19.25
C ALA A 221 12.96 -5.16 -19.09
N SER A 222 13.78 -4.52 -19.93
CA SER A 222 13.88 -3.06 -20.01
C SER A 222 12.46 -2.51 -19.94
N PRO A 223 12.06 -1.91 -18.81
CA PRO A 223 10.67 -1.56 -18.63
C PRO A 223 10.34 -0.55 -19.73
N LYS A 224 9.15 -0.69 -20.34
CA LYS A 224 8.67 0.33 -21.26
C LYS A 224 8.79 1.70 -20.57
N PRO A 225 9.14 2.77 -21.30
CA PRO A 225 9.14 4.12 -20.73
C PRO A 225 7.83 4.33 -19.97
N THR A 226 7.93 4.51 -18.65
CA THR A 226 6.78 4.64 -17.77
C THR A 226 6.68 6.10 -17.38
N SER A 227 5.63 6.78 -17.84
CA SER A 227 5.35 8.15 -17.41
C SER A 227 4.75 8.19 -16.01
N ILE A 228 4.73 9.37 -15.38
CA ILE A 228 4.02 9.56 -14.11
C ILE A 228 2.52 9.23 -14.21
N TYR A 229 1.93 9.39 -15.41
CA TYR A 229 0.53 9.10 -15.64
C TYR A 229 0.27 7.60 -15.68
N ASP A 230 1.19 6.81 -16.26
CA ASP A 230 1.09 5.36 -16.32
C ASP A 230 1.13 4.74 -14.91
N ILE A 231 1.97 5.26 -14.01
CA ILE A 231 2.10 4.78 -12.63
C ILE A 231 0.76 4.82 -11.89
N PHE A 232 -0.02 5.87 -12.12
CA PHE A 232 -1.29 6.11 -11.44
C PHE A 232 -2.53 5.80 -12.29
N ASN A 233 -2.34 5.20 -13.47
CA ASN A 233 -3.40 4.97 -14.47
C ASN A 233 -4.23 6.23 -14.78
N LEU A 234 -3.53 7.36 -14.95
CA LEU A 234 -4.13 8.66 -15.26
C LEU A 234 -4.15 8.92 -16.77
N LYS A 235 -5.17 9.63 -17.24
CA LYS A 235 -5.26 10.08 -18.63
C LYS A 235 -4.80 11.54 -18.72
N GLU A 236 -3.56 11.78 -19.12
CA GLU A 236 -2.94 13.11 -19.20
C GLU A 236 -3.85 14.16 -19.88
N GLU A 237 -4.43 13.81 -21.03
CA GLU A 237 -5.33 14.70 -21.78
C GLU A 237 -6.51 15.23 -20.94
N ARG A 238 -7.05 14.41 -20.03
CA ARG A 238 -8.14 14.82 -19.14
C ARG A 238 -7.68 15.75 -18.02
N LEU A 239 -6.38 15.75 -17.72
CA LEU A 239 -5.79 16.54 -16.64
C LEU A 239 -5.26 17.90 -17.11
N LYS A 240 -5.11 18.12 -18.42
CA LYS A 240 -4.61 19.40 -18.98
C LYS A 240 -5.37 20.63 -18.46
N LYS A 241 -6.68 20.48 -18.20
CA LYS A 241 -7.54 21.54 -17.61
C LYS A 241 -7.10 22.01 -16.21
N TYR A 242 -6.22 21.28 -15.53
CA TYR A 242 -5.71 21.60 -14.19
C TYR A 242 -4.26 22.11 -14.18
N LEU A 243 -3.62 22.28 -15.35
CA LEU A 243 -2.21 22.73 -15.45
C LEU A 243 -2.01 24.23 -15.17
N ARG A 244 -3.08 25.00 -14.98
CA ARG A 244 -3.04 26.48 -14.97
C ARG A 244 -3.97 27.13 -13.94
N THR A 245 -4.18 26.47 -12.80
CA THR A 245 -4.75 27.10 -11.59
C THR A 245 -3.76 27.06 -10.45
#